data_AF-A0A958C405-F1
#
_entry.id   AF-A0A958C405-F1
#
_cell.length_a   1.000
_cell.length_b   1.000
_cell.length_c   1.000
_cell.angle_alpha   90.00
_cell.angle_beta   90.00
_cell.angle_gamma   90.00
#
_symmetry.space_group_name_H-M   'P 1'
#
loop_
_entity.id
_entity.type
_entity.pdbx_description
1 polymer ?
#
loop_
_entity_poly.entity_id
_entity_poly.type
_entity_poly.pdbx_seq_one_letter_code
_entity_poly.pdbx_strand_id
1 'polypeptide(L)'
;VFHQRYSTNTFPTWERAQPFRLLCHNGEINTLRGNVNWMHAREADLVRSARPFFGEAANTLLPVISERGSDSAMLDNALDVLMQAGRDIRHALLMLAPRAWQHDPELPADQRAFFRYHSCLQEPWDGPAALAFSDGVIVGSALDRNGLRPSRWLMTDDGLVITSSEAGSVHIDEARIVARGRLGPGGMLAVDTSNGEVLSDRQVAERLAAEQPYESWLNQNLVALDELVLQGGSSASHSTRSAPGRSAAGAGVATDLSALQVAFGYNREELVVLFRPMWQQGVEAIGSMGDDTPVAALSALPRPLFHYFYQRFAEVTNPPIDPLREAQVMSLTQLAGRRASIFGRGPEAARLLELASPVLTNEHVAVLRELRRTIAPDKAEDLRVVTLHTTWPAAEGVGGLEAAVERLCTDAIAAVRGGASLLILSDRGVDNSRTLVPSLLATATVHQALINAGVRSHASLIVETGEARDVHHLATLVGYGASAVNPWLALQTVADEVESAGR
;
A
#
# COMPACT_ATOMS: atom_id res chain seq x y z
N VAL A 1 -17.76 17.85 -21.31
CA VAL A 1 -16.36 17.42 -21.06
C VAL A 1 -15.71 17.11 -22.40
N PHE A 2 -14.47 17.56 -22.65
CA PHE A 2 -13.74 17.31 -23.91
C PHE A 2 -12.31 16.83 -23.59
N HIS A 3 -11.68 16.09 -24.50
CA HIS A 3 -10.31 15.60 -24.31
C HIS A 3 -9.61 15.36 -25.65
N GLN A 4 -8.30 15.63 -25.70
CA GLN A 4 -7.42 15.23 -26.79
C GLN A 4 -6.24 14.43 -26.23
N ARG A 5 -6.08 13.19 -26.70
CA ARG A 5 -5.07 12.25 -26.20
C ARG A 5 -3.80 12.29 -27.04
N TYR A 6 -2.66 12.29 -26.38
CA TYR A 6 -1.37 11.96 -27.00
C TYR A 6 -1.03 10.50 -26.66
N SER A 7 -0.62 9.71 -27.65
CA SER A 7 -0.39 8.27 -27.49
C SER A 7 1.08 7.97 -27.80
N THR A 8 1.66 7.00 -27.11
CA THR A 8 2.98 6.44 -27.47
C THR A 8 2.92 5.49 -28.67
N ASN A 9 1.73 5.15 -29.15
CA ASN A 9 1.54 4.32 -30.33
C ASN A 9 1.26 5.16 -31.60
N THR A 10 1.54 4.58 -32.76
CA THR A 10 1.20 5.14 -34.07
C THR A 10 -0.14 4.62 -34.62
N PHE A 11 -0.73 3.59 -34.00
CA PHE A 11 -1.97 2.97 -34.44
C PHE A 11 -3.19 3.50 -33.67
N PRO A 12 -4.20 4.05 -34.36
CA PRO A 12 -5.41 4.53 -33.69
C PRO A 12 -6.22 3.36 -33.13
N THR A 13 -6.71 3.52 -31.91
CA THR A 13 -7.66 2.59 -31.28
C THR A 13 -8.84 3.40 -30.76
N TRP A 14 -10.01 3.22 -31.36
CA TRP A 14 -11.18 4.05 -31.10
C TRP A 14 -11.68 3.90 -29.66
N GLU A 15 -11.66 2.68 -29.10
CA GLU A 15 -12.07 2.46 -27.71
C GLU A 15 -11.15 3.10 -26.66
N ARG A 16 -9.98 3.62 -27.06
CA ARG A 16 -9.03 4.34 -26.17
C ARG A 16 -9.13 5.86 -26.30
N ALA A 17 -10.01 6.35 -27.18
CA ALA A 17 -10.34 7.76 -27.21
C ALA A 17 -11.15 8.12 -25.96
N GLN A 18 -10.93 9.34 -25.46
CA GLN A 18 -11.63 9.89 -24.31
C GLN A 18 -12.56 11.03 -24.76
N PRO A 19 -13.60 11.41 -24.00
CA PRO A 19 -13.93 10.97 -22.62
C PRO A 19 -14.39 9.51 -22.49
N PHE A 20 -14.21 8.93 -21.30
CA PHE A 20 -14.86 7.68 -20.90
C PHE A 20 -16.24 7.98 -20.31
N ARG A 21 -16.82 7.04 -19.54
CA ARG A 21 -18.22 7.14 -19.09
C ARG A 21 -18.41 8.28 -18.11
N LEU A 22 -17.49 8.41 -17.16
CA LEU A 22 -17.57 9.34 -16.04
C LEU A 22 -16.43 10.36 -16.05
N LEU A 23 -15.28 10.02 -16.64
CA LEU A 23 -14.11 10.90 -16.62
C LEU A 23 -13.36 11.00 -17.95
N CYS A 24 -12.58 12.07 -18.07
CA CYS A 24 -11.38 12.11 -18.89
C CYS A 24 -10.16 12.46 -18.03
N HIS A 25 -9.02 11.91 -18.41
CA HIS A 25 -7.77 11.93 -17.68
C HIS A 25 -6.64 12.36 -18.59
N ASN A 26 -6.03 13.49 -18.24
CA ASN A 26 -4.79 13.98 -18.81
C ASN A 26 -3.65 13.66 -17.82
N GLY A 27 -2.87 12.63 -18.13
CA GLY A 27 -1.89 12.10 -17.19
C GLY A 27 -1.58 10.63 -17.44
N GLU A 28 -0.93 9.98 -16.47
CA GLU A 28 -0.54 8.56 -16.50
C GLU A 28 -0.59 7.99 -15.07
N ILE A 29 -1.33 6.90 -14.85
CA ILE A 29 -1.40 6.24 -13.53
C ILE A 29 -0.19 5.32 -13.33
N ASN A 30 0.77 5.71 -12.49
CA ASN A 30 2.03 4.97 -12.30
C ASN A 30 1.90 3.78 -11.32
N THR A 31 0.82 3.73 -10.54
CA THR A 31 0.49 2.66 -9.58
C THR A 31 -0.41 1.57 -10.17
N LEU A 32 -0.72 1.65 -11.47
CA LEU A 32 -1.79 0.88 -12.13
C LEU A 32 -1.79 -0.62 -11.81
N ARG A 33 -0.64 -1.29 -11.89
CA ARG A 33 -0.55 -2.75 -11.67
C ARG A 33 -0.96 -3.14 -10.25
N GLY A 34 -0.59 -2.33 -9.25
CA GLY A 34 -1.01 -2.53 -7.86
C GLY A 34 -2.51 -2.35 -7.73
N ASN A 35 -3.06 -1.26 -8.29
CA ASN A 35 -4.48 -0.95 -8.21
C ASN A 35 -5.35 -2.03 -8.88
N VAL A 36 -4.96 -2.49 -10.08
CA VAL A 36 -5.64 -3.57 -10.80
C VAL A 36 -5.64 -4.85 -9.97
N ASN A 37 -4.48 -5.25 -9.43
CA ASN A 37 -4.37 -6.46 -8.59
C ASN A 37 -5.21 -6.36 -7.31
N TRP A 38 -5.27 -5.19 -6.67
CA TRP A 38 -6.09 -4.98 -5.48
C TRP A 38 -7.59 -4.98 -5.80
N MET A 39 -8.00 -4.44 -6.96
CA MET A 39 -9.38 -4.58 -7.42
C MET A 39 -9.74 -6.04 -7.71
N HIS A 40 -8.88 -6.79 -8.39
CA HIS A 40 -9.04 -8.24 -8.58
C HIS A 40 -9.17 -9.00 -7.26
N ALA A 41 -8.32 -8.68 -6.27
CA ALA A 41 -8.38 -9.28 -4.94
C ALA A 41 -9.69 -8.99 -4.18
N ARG A 42 -10.41 -7.92 -4.55
CA ARG A 42 -11.69 -7.52 -3.94
C ARG A 42 -12.91 -8.12 -4.65
N GLU A 43 -12.78 -8.62 -5.88
CA GLU A 43 -13.92 -9.02 -6.72
C GLU A 43 -14.87 -10.01 -6.03
N ALA A 44 -14.32 -11.03 -5.36
CA ALA A 44 -15.11 -12.03 -4.66
C ALA A 44 -15.97 -11.41 -3.53
N ASP A 45 -15.43 -10.45 -2.79
CA ASP A 45 -16.15 -9.75 -1.73
C ASP A 45 -17.10 -8.71 -2.28
N LEU A 46 -16.74 -8.07 -3.39
CA LEU A 46 -17.60 -7.11 -4.07
C LEU A 46 -18.88 -7.77 -4.56
N VAL A 47 -18.79 -8.90 -5.25
CA VAL A 47 -19.96 -9.68 -5.68
C VAL A 47 -20.79 -10.12 -4.48
N ARG A 48 -20.15 -10.56 -3.39
CA ARG A 48 -20.83 -10.95 -2.15
C ARG A 48 -21.61 -9.79 -1.54
N SER A 49 -21.02 -8.59 -1.49
CA SER A 49 -21.64 -7.38 -0.98
C SER A 49 -22.71 -6.80 -1.90
N ALA A 50 -22.59 -7.01 -3.20
CA ALA A 50 -23.54 -6.56 -4.22
C ALA A 50 -24.77 -7.49 -4.33
N ARG A 51 -24.62 -8.78 -4.01
CA ARG A 51 -25.67 -9.80 -4.14
C ARG A 51 -27.00 -9.47 -3.44
N PRO A 52 -27.04 -8.84 -2.24
CA PRO A 52 -28.31 -8.40 -1.63
C PRO A 52 -29.08 -7.36 -2.45
N PHE A 53 -28.40 -6.59 -3.30
CA PHE A 53 -29.01 -5.52 -4.11
C PHE A 53 -29.30 -5.96 -5.56
N PHE A 54 -28.39 -6.76 -6.14
CA PHE A 54 -28.43 -7.13 -7.56
C PHE A 54 -28.75 -8.61 -7.82
N GLY A 55 -28.89 -9.43 -6.78
CA GLY A 55 -29.10 -10.88 -6.92
C GLY A 55 -27.96 -11.55 -7.70
N GLU A 56 -28.29 -12.47 -8.62
CA GLU A 56 -27.29 -13.13 -9.48
C GLU A 56 -26.67 -12.17 -10.52
N ALA A 57 -27.30 -11.02 -10.79
CA ALA A 57 -26.71 -10.00 -11.66
C ALA A 57 -25.47 -9.36 -11.03
N ALA A 58 -25.22 -9.54 -9.73
CA ALA A 58 -23.96 -9.11 -9.11
C ALA A 58 -22.72 -9.69 -9.82
N ASN A 59 -22.81 -10.88 -10.42
CA ASN A 59 -21.70 -11.47 -11.18
C ASN A 59 -21.39 -10.71 -12.47
N THR A 60 -22.31 -9.89 -13.01
CA THR A 60 -22.05 -9.08 -14.21
C THR A 60 -21.16 -7.87 -13.93
N LEU A 61 -20.84 -7.60 -12.66
CA LEU A 61 -19.83 -6.61 -12.27
C LEU A 61 -18.41 -7.09 -12.58
N LEU A 62 -18.22 -8.38 -12.89
CA LEU A 62 -16.91 -8.98 -13.13
C LEU A 62 -16.57 -9.07 -14.64
N PRO A 63 -15.30 -8.85 -15.02
CA PRO A 63 -14.24 -8.28 -14.19
C PRO A 63 -14.51 -6.80 -13.91
N VAL A 64 -14.19 -6.34 -12.70
CA VAL A 64 -14.40 -4.94 -12.30
C VAL A 64 -13.55 -4.01 -13.16
N ILE A 65 -12.30 -4.39 -13.40
CA ILE A 65 -11.37 -3.63 -14.24
C ILE A 65 -11.16 -4.35 -15.56
N SER A 66 -11.44 -3.66 -16.67
CA SER A 66 -11.14 -4.20 -17.99
C SER A 66 -9.68 -3.94 -18.38
N GLU A 67 -8.86 -5.00 -18.36
CA GLU A 67 -7.43 -4.91 -18.73
C GLU A 67 -7.18 -4.59 -20.23
N ARG A 68 -8.23 -4.58 -21.07
CA ARG A 68 -8.11 -4.19 -22.48
C ARG A 68 -7.98 -2.67 -22.68
N GLY A 69 -8.47 -1.90 -21.72
CA GLY A 69 -8.50 -0.43 -21.74
C GLY A 69 -7.13 0.21 -21.54
N SER A 70 -7.09 1.55 -21.57
CA SER A 70 -5.94 2.30 -21.04
C SER A 70 -6.04 2.41 -19.51
N ASP A 71 -4.96 2.86 -18.87
CA ASP A 71 -4.93 3.23 -17.45
C ASP A 71 -6.12 4.14 -17.04
N SER A 72 -6.41 5.16 -17.84
CA SER A 72 -7.56 6.05 -17.65
C SER A 72 -8.92 5.35 -17.74
N ALA A 73 -9.05 4.34 -18.60
CA ALA A 73 -10.28 3.55 -18.71
C ALA A 73 -10.45 2.65 -17.48
N MET A 74 -9.34 2.13 -16.95
CA MET A 74 -9.33 1.32 -15.73
C MET A 74 -9.70 2.18 -14.51
N LEU A 75 -9.23 3.43 -14.45
CA LEU A 75 -9.65 4.40 -13.43
C LEU A 75 -11.15 4.71 -13.53
N ASP A 76 -11.68 4.89 -14.75
CA ASP A 76 -13.12 5.09 -15.00
C ASP A 76 -13.95 3.87 -14.52
N ASN A 77 -13.45 2.64 -14.71
CA ASN A 77 -14.10 1.44 -14.19
C ASN A 77 -14.13 1.38 -12.65
N ALA A 78 -13.02 1.74 -12.00
CA ALA A 78 -12.97 1.83 -10.53
C ALA A 78 -13.92 2.90 -9.99
N LEU A 79 -14.00 4.06 -10.67
CA LEU A 79 -14.92 5.13 -10.33
C LEU A 79 -16.38 4.69 -10.47
N ASP A 80 -16.73 4.06 -11.59
CA ASP A 80 -18.08 3.53 -11.86
C ASP A 80 -18.52 2.59 -10.74
N VAL A 81 -17.67 1.63 -10.36
CA VAL A 81 -17.98 0.69 -9.28
C VAL A 81 -18.21 1.35 -7.92
N LEU A 82 -17.44 2.38 -7.56
CA LEU A 82 -17.69 3.15 -6.33
C LEU A 82 -19.00 3.95 -6.40
N MET A 83 -19.35 4.46 -7.57
CA MET A 83 -20.63 5.14 -7.80
C MET A 83 -21.82 4.17 -7.75
N GLN A 84 -21.69 2.94 -8.26
CA GLN A 84 -22.70 1.89 -8.13
C GLN A 84 -22.91 1.49 -6.66
N ALA A 85 -21.94 1.72 -5.78
CA ALA A 85 -22.09 1.63 -4.32
C ALA A 85 -22.83 2.83 -3.69
N GLY A 86 -23.44 3.67 -4.53
CA GLY A 86 -24.22 4.85 -4.19
C GLY A 86 -23.37 6.07 -3.78
N ARG A 87 -22.05 6.05 -3.98
CA ARG A 87 -21.20 7.20 -3.62
C ARG A 87 -21.38 8.29 -4.67
N ASP A 88 -21.39 9.54 -4.21
CA ASP A 88 -21.33 10.67 -5.13
C ASP A 88 -19.98 10.67 -5.88
N ILE A 89 -19.95 11.22 -7.09
CA ILE A 89 -18.74 11.21 -7.92
C ILE A 89 -17.55 11.91 -7.24
N ARG A 90 -17.80 12.95 -6.45
CA ARG A 90 -16.75 13.69 -5.71
C ARG A 90 -16.15 12.81 -4.62
N HIS A 91 -16.99 12.12 -3.83
CA HIS A 91 -16.57 11.16 -2.82
C HIS A 91 -15.73 10.03 -3.42
N ALA A 92 -16.23 9.41 -4.49
CA ALA A 92 -15.52 8.32 -5.14
C ALA A 92 -14.16 8.78 -5.71
N LEU A 93 -14.09 9.99 -6.28
CA LEU A 93 -12.81 10.57 -6.73
C LEU A 93 -11.86 10.89 -5.57
N LEU A 94 -12.34 11.42 -4.45
CA LEU A 94 -11.49 11.64 -3.27
C LEU A 94 -11.02 10.34 -2.60
N MET A 95 -11.71 9.21 -2.84
CA MET A 95 -11.22 7.89 -2.44
C MET A 95 -10.12 7.37 -3.37
N LEU A 96 -10.27 7.57 -4.69
CA LEU A 96 -9.32 7.06 -5.69
C LEU A 96 -8.07 7.94 -5.81
N ALA A 97 -8.24 9.26 -5.80
CA ALA A 97 -7.18 10.26 -5.92
C ALA A 97 -7.23 11.25 -4.73
N PRO A 98 -6.98 10.78 -3.48
CA PRO A 98 -6.97 11.66 -2.32
C PRO A 98 -5.81 12.66 -2.41
N ARG A 99 -6.01 13.85 -1.84
CA ARG A 99 -4.91 14.80 -1.59
C ARG A 99 -3.87 14.20 -0.63
N ALA A 100 -2.66 14.73 -0.63
CA ALA A 100 -1.71 14.42 0.43
C ALA A 100 -2.21 14.97 1.77
N TRP A 101 -2.54 14.09 2.71
CA TRP A 101 -3.23 14.46 3.96
C TRP A 101 -2.44 14.11 5.22
N GLN A 102 -1.55 13.11 5.17
CA GLN A 102 -0.88 12.57 6.36
C GLN A 102 -0.06 13.62 7.11
N HIS A 103 0.70 14.43 6.38
CA HIS A 103 1.65 15.40 6.94
C HIS A 103 1.25 16.86 6.70
N ASP A 104 0.03 17.11 6.22
CA ASP A 104 -0.50 18.47 6.02
C ASP A 104 -0.91 19.06 7.39
N PRO A 105 -0.24 20.11 7.90
CA PRO A 105 -0.59 20.73 9.19
C PRO A 105 -1.81 21.64 9.11
N GLU A 106 -2.22 22.08 7.92
CA GLU A 106 -3.34 23.01 7.72
C GLU A 106 -4.67 22.27 7.53
N LEU A 107 -4.63 20.95 7.31
CA LEU A 107 -5.82 20.13 7.11
C LEU A 107 -6.65 19.98 8.40
N PRO A 108 -7.94 20.39 8.40
CA PRO A 108 -8.86 20.21 9.52
C PRO A 108 -8.98 18.75 9.98
N ALA A 109 -9.26 18.53 11.27
CA ALA A 109 -9.27 17.21 11.89
C ALA A 109 -10.35 16.28 11.32
N ASP A 110 -11.54 16.81 11.03
CA ASP A 110 -12.65 16.11 10.40
C ASP A 110 -12.30 15.64 8.97
N GLN A 111 -11.68 16.50 8.17
CA GLN A 111 -11.19 16.16 6.84
C GLN A 111 -10.06 15.13 6.90
N ARG A 112 -9.14 15.27 7.85
CA ARG A 112 -8.08 14.27 8.08
C ARG A 112 -8.68 12.91 8.43
N ALA A 113 -9.70 12.89 9.30
CA ALA A 113 -10.41 11.67 9.65
C ALA A 113 -11.11 11.05 8.44
N PHE A 114 -11.72 11.87 7.56
CA PHE A 114 -12.28 11.41 6.30
C PHE A 114 -11.23 10.70 5.44
N PHE A 115 -10.09 11.32 5.16
CA PHE A 115 -9.06 10.69 4.31
C PHE A 115 -8.42 9.46 4.97
N ARG A 116 -8.18 9.51 6.29
CA ARG A 116 -7.64 8.37 7.05
C ARG A 116 -8.60 7.18 7.08
N TYR A 117 -9.91 7.41 7.17
CA TYR A 117 -10.90 6.33 7.09
C TYR A 117 -10.91 5.70 5.68
N HIS A 118 -10.86 6.52 4.63
CA HIS A 118 -10.91 6.01 3.26
C HIS A 118 -9.63 5.29 2.82
N SER A 119 -8.46 5.61 3.39
CA SER A 119 -7.24 4.82 3.16
C SER A 119 -7.33 3.40 3.73
N CYS A 120 -8.25 3.13 4.67
CA CYS A 120 -8.56 1.78 5.12
C CYS A 120 -9.30 0.94 4.07
N LEU A 121 -9.99 1.59 3.12
CA LEU A 121 -10.78 0.93 2.09
C LEU A 121 -10.04 0.81 0.76
N GLN A 122 -9.40 1.89 0.33
CA GLN A 122 -8.89 2.05 -1.03
C GLN A 122 -7.48 2.65 -1.04
N GLU A 123 -6.56 1.99 -1.75
CA GLU A 123 -5.27 2.56 -2.10
C GLU A 123 -5.39 3.64 -3.18
N PRO A 124 -4.56 4.69 -3.14
CA PRO A 124 -4.57 5.75 -4.14
C PRO A 124 -4.19 5.25 -5.54
N TRP A 125 -4.93 5.70 -6.55
CA TRP A 125 -4.58 5.63 -7.95
C TRP A 125 -3.67 6.80 -8.31
N ASP A 126 -2.40 6.65 -7.97
CA ASP A 126 -1.38 7.70 -8.07
C ASP A 126 -0.73 7.78 -9.45
N GLY A 127 -0.13 8.94 -9.73
CA GLY A 127 0.44 9.36 -11.00
C GLY A 127 0.01 10.77 -11.35
N PRO A 128 0.69 11.46 -12.30
CA PRO A 128 0.22 12.75 -12.78
C PRO A 128 -1.20 12.61 -13.31
N ALA A 129 -2.14 13.42 -12.83
CA ALA A 129 -3.52 13.36 -13.26
C ALA A 129 -4.19 14.73 -13.18
N ALA A 130 -4.65 15.23 -14.32
CA ALA A 130 -5.72 16.21 -14.40
C ALA A 130 -6.98 15.53 -14.90
N LEU A 131 -7.97 15.43 -14.01
CA LEU A 131 -9.24 14.79 -14.26
C LEU A 131 -10.29 15.86 -14.57
N ALA A 132 -11.12 15.61 -15.57
CA ALA A 132 -12.42 16.25 -15.67
C ALA A 132 -13.49 15.16 -15.66
N PHE A 133 -14.56 15.37 -14.90
CA PHE A 133 -15.51 14.34 -14.57
C PHE A 133 -16.94 14.85 -14.63
N SER A 134 -17.90 13.94 -14.85
CA SER A 134 -19.32 14.23 -14.71
C SER A 134 -20.13 12.95 -14.54
N ASP A 135 -21.18 13.03 -13.71
CA ASP A 135 -22.21 12.00 -13.59
C ASP A 135 -23.55 12.40 -14.27
N GLY A 136 -23.52 13.51 -15.04
CA GLY A 136 -24.69 14.10 -15.67
C GLY A 136 -25.40 15.16 -14.83
N VAL A 137 -25.12 15.28 -13.53
CA VAL A 137 -25.66 16.32 -12.63
C VAL A 137 -24.54 17.17 -12.06
N ILE A 138 -23.49 16.53 -11.55
CA ILE A 138 -22.25 17.15 -11.13
C ILE A 138 -21.27 17.13 -12.31
N VAL A 139 -20.55 18.23 -12.51
CA VAL A 139 -19.42 18.33 -13.45
C VAL A 139 -18.27 19.04 -12.78
N GLY A 140 -17.04 18.61 -13.00
CA GLY A 140 -15.90 19.21 -12.32
C GLY A 140 -14.54 18.83 -12.85
N SER A 141 -13.52 19.29 -12.15
CA SER A 141 -12.12 18.93 -12.38
C SER A 141 -11.43 18.64 -11.05
N ALA A 142 -10.50 17.68 -11.05
CA ALA A 142 -9.68 17.32 -9.90
C ALA A 142 -8.22 17.09 -10.34
N LEU A 143 -7.28 17.31 -9.43
CA LEU A 143 -5.85 17.03 -9.65
C LEU A 143 -5.35 15.90 -8.76
N ASP A 144 -4.30 15.22 -9.23
CA ASP A 144 -3.50 14.31 -8.42
C ASP A 144 -2.92 15.01 -7.19
N ARG A 145 -2.49 14.22 -6.21
CA ARG A 145 -2.01 14.68 -4.91
C ARG A 145 -0.83 15.64 -4.96
N ASN A 146 -0.07 15.65 -6.06
CA ASN A 146 1.12 16.48 -6.28
C ASN A 146 0.86 17.64 -7.26
N GLY A 147 -0.30 17.65 -7.93
CA GLY A 147 -0.67 18.69 -8.89
C GLY A 147 0.26 18.70 -10.11
N LEU A 148 0.65 17.52 -10.61
CA LEU A 148 1.67 17.37 -11.65
C LEU A 148 1.17 17.77 -13.05
N ARG A 149 -0.13 18.04 -13.19
CA ARG A 149 -0.76 18.49 -14.44
C ARG A 149 -1.47 19.82 -14.23
N PRO A 150 -1.45 20.74 -15.21
CA PRO A 150 -2.08 22.03 -15.07
C PRO A 150 -3.61 21.91 -15.16
N SER A 151 -4.32 22.65 -14.31
CA SER A 151 -5.76 22.88 -14.43
C SER A 151 -6.09 24.32 -14.03
N ARG A 152 -6.62 25.10 -14.98
CA ARG A 152 -7.01 26.51 -14.86
C ARG A 152 -8.53 26.60 -14.98
N TRP A 153 -9.13 27.50 -14.22
CA TRP A 153 -10.57 27.74 -14.29
C TRP A 153 -10.92 29.23 -14.30
N LEU A 154 -12.06 29.55 -14.89
CA LEU A 154 -12.68 30.87 -14.83
C LEU A 154 -14.21 30.74 -14.69
N MET A 155 -14.82 31.79 -14.15
CA MET A 155 -16.26 31.93 -14.01
C MET A 155 -16.70 33.27 -14.59
N THR A 156 -17.79 33.28 -15.34
CA THR A 156 -18.39 34.47 -15.91
C THR A 156 -19.58 34.99 -15.09
N ASP A 157 -19.99 36.22 -15.37
CA ASP A 157 -21.12 36.91 -14.75
C ASP A 157 -22.49 36.24 -14.99
N ASP A 158 -22.65 35.52 -16.10
CA ASP A 158 -23.82 34.69 -16.41
C ASP A 158 -23.74 33.26 -15.84
N GLY A 159 -22.74 32.96 -15.01
CA GLY A 159 -22.64 31.70 -14.27
C GLY A 159 -21.98 30.54 -15.02
N LEU A 160 -21.36 30.79 -16.19
CA LEU A 160 -20.60 29.76 -16.90
C LEU A 160 -19.27 29.52 -16.18
N VAL A 161 -18.98 28.26 -15.86
CA VAL A 161 -17.69 27.82 -15.31
C VAL A 161 -16.93 27.05 -16.39
N ILE A 162 -15.69 27.46 -16.66
CA ILE A 162 -14.83 26.82 -17.64
C ILE A 162 -13.58 26.31 -16.94
N THR A 163 -13.22 25.05 -17.16
CA THR A 163 -11.97 24.43 -16.71
C THR A 163 -11.19 23.93 -17.93
N SER A 164 -9.86 24.08 -17.91
CA SER A 164 -8.99 23.65 -19.02
C SER A 164 -7.54 23.48 -18.57
N SER A 165 -6.77 22.72 -19.34
CA SER A 165 -5.33 22.54 -19.10
C SER A 165 -4.53 23.82 -19.32
N GLU A 166 -5.01 24.73 -20.17
CA GLU A 166 -4.34 25.98 -20.51
C GLU A 166 -5.30 27.17 -20.47
N ALA A 167 -4.85 28.27 -19.88
CA ALA A 167 -5.59 29.52 -19.92
C ALA A 167 -5.68 30.04 -21.36
N GLY A 168 -6.88 30.41 -21.81
CA GLY A 168 -7.12 30.91 -23.17
C GLY A 168 -7.61 29.86 -24.17
N SER A 169 -7.83 28.61 -23.73
CA SER A 169 -8.41 27.55 -24.57
C SER A 169 -9.80 27.91 -25.15
N VAL A 170 -10.53 28.79 -24.46
CA VAL A 170 -11.83 29.32 -24.89
C VAL A 170 -11.77 30.84 -24.84
N HIS A 171 -12.12 31.51 -25.95
CA HIS A 171 -12.18 32.96 -26.01
C HIS A 171 -13.41 33.47 -25.26
N ILE A 172 -13.19 34.30 -24.24
CA ILE A 172 -14.22 34.95 -23.41
C ILE A 172 -13.82 36.42 -23.25
N ASP A 173 -14.80 37.33 -23.33
CA ASP A 173 -14.58 38.75 -23.05
C ASP A 173 -14.16 38.93 -21.58
N GLU A 174 -13.01 39.56 -21.34
CA GLU A 174 -12.47 39.80 -19.99
C GLU A 174 -13.45 40.59 -19.11
N ALA A 175 -14.31 41.44 -19.69
CA ALA A 175 -15.31 42.19 -18.95
C ALA A 175 -16.38 41.30 -18.28
N ARG A 176 -16.56 40.07 -18.77
CA ARG A 176 -17.53 39.10 -18.23
C ARG A 176 -16.94 38.21 -17.14
N ILE A 177 -15.63 38.18 -16.96
CA ILE A 177 -14.97 37.26 -16.03
C ILE A 177 -15.07 37.80 -14.60
N VAL A 178 -15.81 37.09 -13.73
CA VAL A 178 -15.97 37.46 -12.31
C VAL A 178 -14.96 36.79 -11.40
N ALA A 179 -14.43 35.63 -11.79
CA ALA A 179 -13.39 34.92 -11.05
C ALA A 179 -12.50 34.09 -11.98
N ARG A 180 -11.24 33.91 -11.61
CA ARG A 180 -10.29 33.00 -12.26
C ARG A 180 -9.34 32.40 -11.24
N GLY A 181 -8.89 31.18 -11.50
CA GLY A 181 -8.00 30.46 -10.60
C GLY A 181 -7.29 29.29 -11.25
N ARG A 182 -6.61 28.52 -10.40
CA ARG A 182 -5.99 27.24 -10.75
C ARG A 182 -6.29 26.23 -9.65
N LEU A 183 -6.38 24.96 -10.00
CA LEU A 183 -6.38 23.90 -9.00
C LEU A 183 -4.95 23.68 -8.49
N GLY A 184 -4.83 23.48 -7.18
CA GLY A 184 -3.61 23.07 -6.52
C GLY A 184 -3.52 21.55 -6.35
N PRO A 185 -2.41 21.04 -5.79
CA PRO A 185 -2.24 19.61 -5.51
C PRO A 185 -3.41 19.02 -4.73
N GLY A 186 -3.98 17.93 -5.24
CA GLY A 186 -5.14 17.24 -4.64
C GLY A 186 -6.45 18.04 -4.64
N GLY A 187 -6.49 19.20 -5.30
CA GLY A 187 -7.65 20.09 -5.28
C GLY A 187 -8.76 19.67 -6.24
N MET A 188 -10.00 19.95 -5.86
CA MET A 188 -11.21 19.75 -6.68
C MET A 188 -11.99 21.05 -6.91
N LEU A 189 -12.59 21.19 -8.09
CA LEU A 189 -13.66 22.15 -8.37
C LEU A 189 -14.85 21.37 -8.93
N ALA A 190 -16.03 21.52 -8.35
CA ALA A 190 -17.25 20.87 -8.80
C ALA A 190 -18.38 21.88 -8.99
N VAL A 191 -19.26 21.61 -9.95
CA VAL A 191 -20.48 22.38 -10.20
C VAL A 191 -21.65 21.41 -10.13
N ASP A 192 -22.61 21.72 -9.27
CA ASP A 192 -23.89 21.03 -9.21
C ASP A 192 -24.89 21.77 -10.09
N THR A 193 -25.21 21.16 -11.23
CA THR A 193 -26.11 21.78 -12.22
C THR A 193 -27.57 21.73 -11.81
N SER A 194 -27.94 20.93 -10.81
CA SER A 194 -29.34 20.84 -10.35
C SER A 194 -29.78 22.07 -9.55
N ASN A 195 -28.85 22.70 -8.84
CA ASN A 195 -29.08 23.89 -8.03
C ASN A 195 -28.21 25.10 -8.46
N GLY A 196 -27.32 24.93 -9.44
CA GLY A 196 -26.43 25.98 -9.94
C GLY A 196 -25.28 26.34 -9.00
N GLU A 197 -24.92 25.43 -8.08
CA GLU A 197 -23.91 25.68 -7.06
C GLU A 197 -22.50 25.35 -7.55
N VAL A 198 -21.56 26.27 -7.37
CA VAL A 198 -20.13 26.05 -7.59
C VAL A 198 -19.45 25.74 -6.25
N LEU A 199 -18.79 24.60 -6.18
CA LEU A 199 -18.17 24.06 -4.98
C LEU A 199 -16.64 24.06 -5.13
N SER A 200 -15.99 24.79 -4.22
CA SER A 200 -14.55 24.74 -4.03
C SER A 200 -14.12 23.43 -3.35
N ASP A 201 -12.83 23.09 -3.49
CA ASP A 201 -12.18 21.97 -2.82
C ASP A 201 -12.55 21.85 -1.33
N ARG A 202 -12.41 22.96 -0.60
CA ARG A 202 -12.74 23.05 0.82
C ARG A 202 -14.20 22.71 1.09
N GLN A 203 -15.14 23.24 0.31
CA GLN A 203 -16.57 22.98 0.50
C GLN A 203 -16.94 21.52 0.19
N VAL A 204 -16.31 20.92 -0.83
CA VAL A 204 -16.49 19.49 -1.12
C VAL A 204 -15.97 18.64 0.03
N ALA A 205 -14.74 18.87 0.48
CA ALA A 205 -14.13 18.12 1.58
C ALA A 205 -14.91 18.28 2.90
N GLU A 206 -15.34 19.50 3.25
CA GLU A 206 -16.14 19.76 4.45
C GLU A 206 -17.48 19.02 4.44
N ARG A 207 -18.21 19.04 3.32
CA ARG A 207 -19.49 18.34 3.20
C ARG A 207 -19.31 16.83 3.37
N LEU A 208 -18.33 16.27 2.67
CA LEU A 208 -18.06 14.83 2.70
C LEU A 208 -17.52 14.34 4.05
N ALA A 209 -16.67 15.14 4.69
CA ALA A 209 -16.17 14.85 6.04
C ALA A 209 -17.28 14.87 7.10
N ALA A 210 -18.32 15.69 6.90
CA ALA A 210 -19.46 15.79 7.81
C ALA A 210 -20.52 14.67 7.62
N GLU A 211 -20.43 13.84 6.58
CA GLU A 211 -21.46 12.82 6.30
C GLU A 211 -21.52 11.72 7.37
N GLN A 212 -20.39 11.37 7.97
CA GLN A 212 -20.27 10.26 8.92
C GLN A 212 -19.28 10.59 10.04
N PRO A 213 -19.39 9.94 11.22
CA PRO A 213 -18.49 10.18 12.34
C PRO A 213 -17.15 9.44 12.17
N TYR A 214 -16.41 9.74 11.09
CA TYR A 214 -15.18 9.02 10.71
C TYR A 214 -14.14 8.98 11.84
N GLU A 215 -13.94 10.09 12.54
CA GLU A 215 -13.00 10.18 13.66
C GLU A 215 -13.37 9.23 14.80
N SER A 216 -14.66 9.14 15.13
CA SER A 216 -15.18 8.23 16.14
C SER A 216 -14.92 6.78 15.75
N TRP A 217 -15.18 6.42 14.49
CA TRP A 217 -14.91 5.08 13.98
C TRP A 217 -13.43 4.71 14.02
N LEU A 218 -12.55 5.64 13.64
CA LEU A 218 -11.10 5.44 13.70
C LEU A 218 -10.64 5.23 15.15
N ASN A 219 -11.00 6.14 16.07
CA ASN A 219 -10.59 6.06 17.47
C ASN A 219 -11.09 4.78 18.18
N GLN A 220 -12.29 4.31 17.80
CA GLN A 220 -12.87 3.11 18.39
C GLN A 220 -12.27 1.82 17.83
N ASN A 221 -11.91 1.76 16.54
CA ASN A 221 -11.63 0.49 15.86
C ASN A 221 -10.17 0.33 15.42
N LEU A 222 -9.50 1.40 15.02
CA LEU A 222 -8.13 1.34 14.51
C LEU A 222 -7.16 1.12 15.68
N VAL A 223 -6.23 0.18 15.52
CA VAL A 223 -5.23 -0.15 16.55
C VAL A 223 -3.85 0.22 16.02
N ALA A 224 -3.12 1.10 16.70
CA ALA A 224 -1.75 1.45 16.33
C ALA A 224 -0.76 0.47 16.98
N LEU A 225 0.03 -0.26 16.17
CA LEU A 225 0.98 -1.24 16.70
C LEU A 225 2.09 -0.59 17.53
N ASP A 226 2.61 0.55 17.09
CA ASP A 226 3.67 1.30 17.79
C ASP A 226 3.25 1.69 19.22
N GLU A 227 1.98 2.07 19.43
CA GLU A 227 1.44 2.37 20.76
C GLU A 227 1.43 1.13 21.66
N LEU A 228 1.07 -0.03 21.13
CA LEU A 228 1.09 -1.29 21.88
C LEU A 228 2.51 -1.69 22.27
N VAL A 229 3.50 -1.47 21.41
CA VAL A 229 4.91 -1.73 21.71
C VAL A 229 5.40 -0.84 22.85
N LEU A 230 5.05 0.46 22.84
CA LEU A 230 5.40 1.39 23.92
C LEU A 230 4.77 1.00 25.27
N GLN A 231 3.52 0.53 25.25
CA GLN A 231 2.82 0.06 26.46
C GLN A 231 3.41 -1.25 26.99
N GLY A 232 3.74 -2.19 26.10
CA GLY A 232 4.40 -3.45 26.44
C GLY A 232 5.81 -3.26 27.01
N GLY A 233 6.59 -2.33 26.46
CA GLY A 233 7.91 -1.96 26.97
C GLY A 233 7.87 -1.29 28.35
N SER A 234 6.77 -0.60 28.68
CA SER A 234 6.59 0.07 29.97
C SER A 234 6.31 -0.90 31.13
N SER A 235 5.69 -2.06 30.87
CA SER A 235 5.50 -3.11 31.89
C SER A 235 6.79 -3.88 32.22
N ALA A 236 7.82 -3.79 31.39
CA ALA A 236 9.14 -4.35 31.70
C ALA A 236 10.00 -3.43 32.60
N SER A 237 9.57 -2.20 32.89
CA SER A 237 10.41 -1.22 33.63
C SER A 237 10.18 -1.19 35.16
N HIS A 238 9.31 -2.03 35.71
CA HIS A 238 9.12 -2.15 37.17
C HIS A 238 9.74 -3.40 37.81
N SER A 239 10.61 -4.11 37.10
CA SER A 239 11.49 -5.10 37.69
C SER A 239 12.94 -4.78 37.31
N THR A 240 13.61 -4.03 38.19
CA THR A 240 15.08 -3.92 38.35
C THR A 240 15.92 -3.72 37.09
N ARG A 241 16.62 -2.57 37.05
CA ARG A 241 17.94 -2.42 36.38
C ARG A 241 18.78 -3.69 36.58
N SER A 242 18.77 -4.54 35.58
CA SER A 242 19.72 -5.62 35.38
C SER A 242 20.34 -5.35 34.01
N ALA A 243 21.67 -5.47 33.93
CA ALA A 243 22.47 -5.32 32.72
C ALA A 243 21.84 -6.01 31.49
N PRO A 244 22.20 -5.62 30.24
CA PRO A 244 21.72 -6.30 29.04
C PRO A 244 22.33 -7.71 28.96
N GLY A 245 21.79 -8.62 29.75
CA GLY A 245 22.10 -10.04 29.74
C GLY A 245 20.91 -10.76 29.15
N ARG A 246 21.07 -11.22 27.91
CA ARG A 246 20.30 -12.29 27.25
C ARG A 246 18.82 -12.32 27.66
N SER A 247 18.03 -11.44 27.04
CA SER A 247 16.58 -11.62 26.99
C SER A 247 16.29 -13.01 26.42
N ALA A 248 15.63 -13.82 27.25
CA ALA A 248 15.28 -15.20 26.96
C ALA A 248 14.20 -15.27 25.88
N ALA A 249 14.62 -15.30 24.62
CA ALA A 249 13.85 -15.85 23.51
C ALA A 249 14.32 -17.27 23.24
N GLY A 250 13.61 -18.27 23.75
CA GLY A 250 13.73 -19.68 23.39
C GLY A 250 14.98 -20.39 23.92
N ALA A 251 14.78 -21.33 24.83
CA ALA A 251 15.75 -22.39 25.10
C ALA A 251 15.90 -23.28 23.86
N GLY A 252 16.76 -22.87 22.95
CA GLY A 252 17.35 -23.67 21.87
C GLY A 252 18.86 -23.45 21.92
N VAL A 253 19.63 -24.47 21.55
CA VAL A 253 21.09 -24.42 21.42
C VAL A 253 21.51 -23.05 20.87
N ALA A 254 22.51 -22.40 21.47
CA ALA A 254 23.04 -21.14 20.97
C ALA A 254 23.50 -21.35 19.52
N THR A 255 22.60 -21.09 18.56
CA THR A 255 22.91 -21.21 17.15
C THR A 255 23.94 -20.13 16.87
N ASP A 256 25.10 -20.54 16.38
CA ASP A 256 26.16 -19.63 15.97
C ASP A 256 25.57 -18.63 14.97
N LEU A 257 25.57 -17.34 15.34
CA LEU A 257 25.06 -16.25 14.51
C LEU A 257 25.74 -16.27 13.13
N SER A 258 27.03 -16.61 13.10
CA SER A 258 27.81 -16.74 11.87
C SER A 258 27.28 -17.87 10.99
N ALA A 259 26.91 -19.01 11.59
CA ALA A 259 26.34 -20.13 10.85
C ALA A 259 24.97 -19.78 10.25
N LEU A 260 24.14 -19.02 10.99
CA LEU A 260 22.87 -18.50 10.47
C LEU A 260 23.11 -17.50 9.34
N GLN A 261 24.00 -16.52 9.52
CA GLN A 261 24.38 -15.57 8.48
C GLN A 261 24.80 -16.28 7.19
N VAL A 262 25.62 -17.33 7.29
CA VAL A 262 26.01 -18.15 6.14
C VAL A 262 24.80 -18.87 5.50
N ALA A 263 23.91 -19.46 6.31
CA ALA A 263 22.71 -20.14 5.81
C ALA A 263 21.76 -19.19 5.04
N PHE A 264 21.69 -17.92 5.46
CA PHE A 264 20.90 -16.86 4.83
C PHE A 264 21.67 -16.07 3.74
N GLY A 265 22.88 -16.52 3.40
CA GLY A 265 23.67 -15.96 2.30
C GLY A 265 24.27 -14.58 2.57
N TYR A 266 24.51 -14.22 3.83
CA TYR A 266 25.28 -13.04 4.19
C TYR A 266 26.75 -13.27 3.86
N ASN A 267 27.43 -12.21 3.44
CA ASN A 267 28.88 -12.22 3.26
C ASN A 267 29.53 -11.05 3.99
N ARG A 268 30.83 -11.18 4.26
CA ARG A 268 31.58 -10.19 5.04
C ARG A 268 31.66 -8.82 4.37
N GLU A 269 31.76 -8.79 3.05
CA GLU A 269 31.82 -7.54 2.30
C GLU A 269 30.50 -6.76 2.42
N GLU A 270 29.37 -7.44 2.26
CA GLU A 270 28.03 -6.89 2.45
C GLU A 270 27.85 -6.32 3.88
N LEU A 271 28.28 -7.06 4.91
CA LEU A 271 28.22 -6.57 6.29
C LEU A 271 29.06 -5.30 6.51
N VAL A 272 30.26 -5.24 5.96
CA VAL A 272 31.18 -4.12 6.18
C VAL A 272 30.85 -2.91 5.30
N VAL A 273 30.50 -3.13 4.03
CA VAL A 273 30.35 -2.08 3.02
C VAL A 273 28.92 -1.58 2.97
N LEU A 274 27.92 -2.47 3.01
CA LEU A 274 26.50 -2.09 2.87
C LEU A 274 25.85 -1.87 4.23
N PHE A 275 26.07 -2.80 5.17
CA PHE A 275 25.31 -2.85 6.42
C PHE A 275 25.82 -1.86 7.48
N ARG A 276 27.15 -1.69 7.58
CA ARG A 276 27.76 -0.78 8.56
C ARG A 276 27.32 0.69 8.43
N PRO A 277 27.27 1.31 7.23
CA PRO A 277 26.73 2.67 7.08
C PRO A 277 25.29 2.81 7.59
N MET A 278 24.44 1.81 7.35
CA MET A 278 23.03 1.85 7.74
C MET A 278 22.86 1.98 9.25
N TRP A 279 23.58 1.17 10.04
CA TRP A 279 23.42 1.22 11.50
C TRP A 279 24.27 2.30 12.19
N GLN A 280 25.42 2.69 11.60
CA GLN A 280 26.28 3.73 12.20
C GLN A 280 25.81 5.15 11.89
N GLN A 281 25.27 5.39 10.69
CA GLN A 281 24.97 6.72 10.18
C GLN A 281 23.48 6.91 9.84
N GLY A 282 22.69 5.84 9.78
CA GLY A 282 21.27 5.91 9.39
C GLY A 282 21.07 6.19 7.90
N VAL A 283 22.08 5.93 7.06
CA VAL A 283 22.01 6.12 5.60
C VAL A 283 22.43 4.84 4.88
N GLU A 284 21.89 4.62 3.69
CA GLU A 284 22.38 3.55 2.82
C GLU A 284 23.82 3.81 2.36
N ALA A 285 24.52 2.74 1.99
CA ALA A 285 25.89 2.85 1.52
C ALA A 285 25.97 3.56 0.15
N ILE A 286 26.91 4.51 0.03
CA ILE A 286 27.17 5.23 -1.22
C ILE A 286 28.42 4.65 -1.89
N GLY A 287 28.27 4.23 -3.13
CA GLY A 287 29.36 3.74 -4.00
C GLY A 287 29.55 4.60 -5.24
N SER A 288 30.47 4.17 -6.13
CA SER A 288 30.70 4.77 -7.45
C SER A 288 31.13 3.70 -8.45
N MET A 289 31.24 4.06 -9.73
CA MET A 289 31.43 3.14 -10.87
C MET A 289 30.17 2.33 -11.21
N GLY A 290 30.17 1.67 -12.37
CA GLY A 290 29.09 0.78 -12.79
C GLY A 290 29.22 -0.61 -12.17
N ASP A 291 28.11 -1.35 -12.10
CA ASP A 291 28.11 -2.78 -11.72
C ASP A 291 28.71 -3.62 -12.86
N ASP A 292 29.93 -4.12 -12.65
CA ASP A 292 30.64 -5.00 -13.59
C ASP A 292 30.49 -6.49 -13.23
N THR A 293 29.69 -6.81 -12.21
CA THR A 293 29.44 -8.19 -11.81
C THR A 293 28.48 -8.88 -12.80
N PRO A 294 28.59 -10.21 -13.00
CA PRO A 294 27.62 -10.93 -13.82
C PRO A 294 26.20 -10.78 -13.26
N VAL A 295 25.23 -10.59 -14.14
CA VAL A 295 23.81 -10.68 -13.77
C VAL A 295 23.54 -11.99 -13.03
N ALA A 296 22.60 -11.98 -12.07
CA ALA A 296 22.45 -13.07 -11.11
C ALA A 296 22.38 -14.47 -11.74
N ALA A 297 21.68 -14.61 -12.87
CA ALA A 297 21.53 -15.86 -13.62
C ALA A 297 22.84 -16.42 -14.23
N LEU A 298 23.86 -15.58 -14.41
CA LEU A 298 25.17 -15.94 -14.95
C LEU A 298 26.25 -15.98 -13.87
N SER A 299 25.90 -15.73 -12.61
CA SER A 299 26.86 -15.72 -11.51
C SER A 299 27.35 -17.14 -11.21
N ALA A 300 28.66 -17.29 -11.00
CA ALA A 300 29.23 -18.54 -10.49
C ALA A 300 29.01 -18.73 -8.98
N LEU A 301 28.55 -17.69 -8.29
CA LEU A 301 28.27 -17.69 -6.86
C LEU A 301 26.76 -17.76 -6.60
N PRO A 302 26.31 -18.38 -5.49
CA PRO A 302 24.91 -18.34 -5.12
C PRO A 302 24.47 -16.89 -4.87
N ARG A 303 23.37 -16.48 -5.50
CA ARG A 303 22.77 -15.15 -5.35
C ARG A 303 21.38 -15.29 -4.74
N PRO A 304 21.00 -14.46 -3.75
CA PRO A 304 19.64 -14.41 -3.23
C PRO A 304 18.63 -14.16 -4.34
N LEU A 305 17.40 -14.64 -4.16
CA LEU A 305 16.33 -14.50 -5.16
C LEU A 305 16.05 -13.03 -5.52
N PHE A 306 16.26 -12.12 -4.58
CA PHE A 306 16.13 -10.67 -4.79
C PHE A 306 16.95 -10.15 -5.98
N HIS A 307 18.14 -10.69 -6.23
CA HIS A 307 19.03 -10.21 -7.30
C HIS A 307 18.55 -10.52 -8.72
N TYR A 308 17.47 -11.30 -8.85
CA TYR A 308 16.80 -11.56 -10.14
C TYR A 308 15.73 -10.52 -10.46
N PHE A 309 15.42 -9.61 -9.52
CA PHE A 309 14.43 -8.55 -9.68
C PHE A 309 15.13 -7.21 -9.84
N TYR A 310 14.71 -6.46 -10.85
CA TYR A 310 15.21 -5.12 -11.10
C TYR A 310 14.13 -4.08 -10.82
N GLN A 311 14.51 -3.00 -10.14
CA GLN A 311 13.59 -1.92 -9.84
C GLN A 311 13.20 -1.22 -11.15
N ARG A 312 11.90 -1.09 -11.37
CA ARG A 312 11.38 -0.24 -12.45
C ARG A 312 11.49 1.21 -12.01
N PHE A 313 11.78 2.08 -12.96
CA PHE A 313 11.78 3.52 -12.76
C PHE A 313 11.05 4.20 -13.92
N ALA A 314 10.63 5.43 -13.69
CA ALA A 314 9.87 6.20 -14.66
C ALA A 314 10.80 7.07 -15.52
N GLU A 315 10.55 7.06 -16.82
CA GLU A 315 11.25 7.89 -17.80
C GLU A 315 10.23 8.52 -18.74
N VAL A 316 10.25 9.84 -18.89
CA VAL A 316 9.41 10.63 -19.82
C VAL A 316 7.90 10.61 -19.51
N THR A 317 7.28 9.44 -19.38
CA THR A 317 5.82 9.26 -19.23
C THR A 317 5.27 9.89 -17.96
N ASN A 318 6.03 9.81 -16.87
CA ASN A 318 5.72 10.43 -15.60
C ASN A 318 7.03 10.78 -14.86
N PRO A 319 7.06 11.87 -14.07
CA PRO A 319 8.26 12.26 -13.33
C PRO A 319 8.45 11.39 -12.06
N PRO A 320 9.70 11.15 -11.63
CA PRO A 320 9.97 10.72 -10.27
C PRO A 320 9.71 11.86 -9.27
N ILE A 321 9.54 11.51 -7.99
CA ILE A 321 9.35 12.46 -6.87
C ILE A 321 10.66 12.55 -6.10
N ASP A 322 11.01 13.74 -5.58
CA ASP A 322 12.16 13.90 -4.69
C ASP A 322 11.81 13.44 -3.26
N PRO A 323 12.32 12.29 -2.78
CA PRO A 323 11.92 11.74 -1.47
C PRO A 323 12.46 12.55 -0.29
N LEU A 324 13.37 13.50 -0.50
CA LEU A 324 13.92 14.35 0.56
C LEU A 324 13.19 15.69 0.62
N ARG A 325 12.99 16.35 -0.53
CA ARG A 325 12.36 17.69 -0.60
C ARG A 325 10.84 17.63 -0.58
N GLU A 326 10.27 16.54 -1.07
CA GLU A 326 8.82 16.33 -1.19
C GLU A 326 8.34 15.20 -0.25
N ALA A 327 9.12 14.88 0.81
CA ALA A 327 8.79 13.80 1.76
C ALA A 327 7.38 13.91 2.37
N GLN A 328 6.87 15.13 2.53
CA GLN A 328 5.53 15.45 3.06
C GLN A 328 4.36 14.92 2.22
N VAL A 329 4.57 14.63 0.92
CA VAL A 329 3.57 13.97 0.07
C VAL A 329 3.71 12.45 0.01
N MET A 330 4.68 11.88 0.72
CA MET A 330 4.91 10.44 0.80
C MET A 330 4.49 9.88 2.16
N SER A 331 4.20 8.59 2.22
CA SER A 331 3.90 7.89 3.48
C SER A 331 4.26 6.42 3.35
N LEU A 332 4.80 5.86 4.45
CA LEU A 332 5.09 4.44 4.58
C LEU A 332 4.06 3.69 5.43
N THR A 333 3.04 4.39 5.95
CA THR A 333 2.03 3.81 6.82
C THR A 333 1.33 2.63 6.15
N GLN A 334 1.22 1.52 6.87
CA GLN A 334 0.54 0.31 6.41
C GLN A 334 -0.69 0.05 7.26
N LEU A 335 -1.73 -0.50 6.62
CA LEU A 335 -2.96 -0.91 7.29
C LEU A 335 -3.12 -2.43 7.08
N ALA A 336 -2.96 -3.18 8.15
CA ALA A 336 -2.92 -4.63 8.15
C ALA A 336 -4.18 -5.22 8.80
N GLY A 337 -4.75 -6.25 8.18
CA GLY A 337 -5.94 -6.94 8.66
C GLY A 337 -6.88 -7.32 7.51
N ARG A 338 -8.12 -7.67 7.88
CA ARG A 338 -9.22 -7.98 6.95
C ARG A 338 -9.81 -6.69 6.39
N ARG A 339 -9.74 -6.49 5.08
CA ARG A 339 -10.33 -5.31 4.42
C ARG A 339 -11.84 -5.44 4.37
N ALA A 340 -12.53 -4.38 4.77
CA ALA A 340 -13.97 -4.26 4.56
C ALA A 340 -14.28 -4.08 3.08
N SER A 341 -15.52 -4.38 2.69
CA SER A 341 -15.99 -4.14 1.34
C SER A 341 -15.95 -2.65 1.01
N ILE A 342 -15.50 -2.30 -0.20
CA ILE A 342 -15.49 -0.91 -0.69
C ILE A 342 -16.91 -0.33 -0.83
N PHE A 343 -17.94 -1.18 -0.81
CA PHE A 343 -19.36 -0.79 -0.77
C PHE A 343 -19.84 -0.44 0.65
N GLY A 344 -19.09 -0.86 1.67
CA GLY A 344 -19.38 -0.57 3.07
C GLY A 344 -19.19 0.91 3.41
N ARG A 345 -20.00 1.39 4.36
CA ARG A 345 -19.96 2.77 4.88
C ARG A 345 -19.99 2.81 6.41
N GLY A 346 -19.52 1.75 7.06
CA GLY A 346 -19.60 1.58 8.50
C GLY A 346 -18.23 1.54 9.19
N PRO A 347 -18.21 1.42 10.53
CA PRO A 347 -16.98 1.37 11.32
C PRO A 347 -16.08 0.19 10.99
N GLU A 348 -16.60 -0.85 10.33
CA GLU A 348 -15.88 -2.08 10.01
C GLU A 348 -14.61 -1.83 9.18
N ALA A 349 -14.61 -0.78 8.35
CA ALA A 349 -13.44 -0.40 7.57
C ALA A 349 -12.23 -0.04 8.44
N ALA A 350 -12.46 0.49 9.65
CA ALA A 350 -11.40 0.93 10.56
C ALA A 350 -10.91 -0.20 11.49
N ARG A 351 -11.44 -1.42 11.39
CA ARG A 351 -11.01 -2.58 12.21
C ARG A 351 -9.71 -3.20 11.69
N LEU A 352 -8.66 -2.39 11.68
CA LEU A 352 -7.35 -2.73 11.14
C LEU A 352 -6.27 -2.41 12.17
N LEU A 353 -5.10 -2.98 11.94
CA LEU A 353 -3.86 -2.65 12.63
C LEU A 353 -3.07 -1.64 11.77
N GLU A 354 -2.78 -0.48 12.32
CA GLU A 354 -1.92 0.54 11.71
C GLU A 354 -0.46 0.31 12.10
N LEU A 355 0.41 0.35 11.09
CA LEU A 355 1.87 0.27 11.23
C LEU A 355 2.47 1.58 10.70
N ALA A 356 3.31 2.26 11.48
CA ALA A 356 3.96 3.49 11.02
C ALA A 356 4.89 3.26 9.81
N SER A 357 5.45 2.05 9.68
CA SER A 357 6.40 1.65 8.64
C SER A 357 6.18 0.18 8.26
N PRO A 358 6.50 -0.23 7.01
CA PRO A 358 6.55 -1.65 6.65
C PRO A 358 7.74 -2.36 7.32
N VAL A 359 8.67 -1.67 7.96
CA VAL A 359 9.82 -2.29 8.64
C VAL A 359 9.51 -2.44 10.14
N LEU A 360 9.49 -3.68 10.61
CA LEU A 360 9.16 -4.04 11.99
C LEU A 360 10.40 -4.48 12.77
N THR A 361 10.45 -4.12 14.04
CA THR A 361 11.45 -4.66 14.98
C THR A 361 11.01 -6.01 15.56
N ASN A 362 11.90 -6.69 16.29
CA ASN A 362 11.57 -7.95 16.95
C ASN A 362 10.47 -7.78 18.02
N GLU A 363 10.43 -6.62 18.68
CA GLU A 363 9.42 -6.25 19.68
C GLU A 363 8.03 -6.13 19.03
N HIS A 364 7.96 -5.52 17.84
CA HIS A 364 6.71 -5.45 17.07
C HIS A 364 6.14 -6.85 16.80
N VAL A 365 6.97 -7.79 16.34
CA VAL A 365 6.51 -9.16 16.06
C VAL A 365 6.16 -9.92 17.34
N ALA A 366 6.87 -9.68 18.45
CA ALA A 366 6.51 -10.25 19.74
C ALA A 366 5.12 -9.78 20.21
N VAL A 367 4.84 -8.48 20.10
CA VAL A 367 3.51 -7.91 20.42
C VAL A 367 2.43 -8.46 19.50
N LEU A 368 2.71 -8.61 18.20
CA LEU A 368 1.77 -9.22 17.25
C LEU A 368 1.36 -10.64 17.68
N ARG A 369 2.32 -11.48 18.12
CA ARG A 369 2.01 -12.84 18.60
C ARG A 369 1.13 -12.85 19.84
N GLU A 370 1.26 -11.83 20.68
CA GLU A 370 0.52 -11.65 21.92
C GLU A 370 -0.73 -10.77 21.78
N LEU A 371 -1.05 -10.32 20.56
CA LEU A 371 -2.07 -9.30 20.29
C LEU A 371 -3.42 -9.63 20.94
N ARG A 372 -3.84 -10.90 20.89
CA ARG A 372 -5.09 -11.38 21.51
C ARG A 372 -5.18 -11.11 23.02
N ARG A 373 -4.04 -11.05 23.71
CA ARG A 373 -3.98 -10.75 25.16
C ARG A 373 -3.84 -9.25 25.43
N THR A 374 -3.32 -8.49 24.47
CA THR A 374 -2.98 -7.07 24.65
C THR A 374 -4.12 -6.13 24.30
N ILE A 375 -5.03 -6.51 23.41
CA ILE A 375 -6.14 -5.65 22.96
C ILE A 375 -7.51 -6.14 23.45
N ALA A 376 -8.51 -5.27 23.35
CA ALA A 376 -9.89 -5.59 23.75
C ALA A 376 -10.42 -6.83 23.00
N PRO A 377 -11.23 -7.70 23.64
CA PRO A 377 -11.65 -8.98 23.07
C PRO A 377 -12.35 -8.88 21.72
N ASP A 378 -13.18 -7.87 21.52
CA ASP A 378 -13.86 -7.56 20.27
C ASP A 378 -12.87 -7.26 19.13
N LYS A 379 -11.85 -6.43 19.39
CA LYS A 379 -10.79 -6.13 18.41
C LYS A 379 -9.89 -7.35 18.15
N ALA A 380 -9.67 -8.18 19.18
CA ALA A 380 -8.86 -9.38 19.07
C ALA A 380 -9.50 -10.46 18.17
N GLU A 381 -10.83 -10.46 18.04
CA GLU A 381 -11.53 -11.33 17.08
C GLU A 381 -11.26 -10.90 15.63
N ASP A 382 -11.23 -9.59 15.37
CA ASP A 382 -10.95 -9.02 14.04
C ASP A 382 -9.45 -9.10 13.65
N LEU A 383 -8.54 -9.12 14.63
CA LEU A 383 -7.08 -9.12 14.44
C LEU A 383 -6.41 -10.46 14.84
N ARG A 384 -6.94 -11.57 14.35
CA ARG A 384 -6.37 -12.90 14.63
C ARG A 384 -5.07 -13.15 13.87
N VAL A 385 -4.01 -13.43 14.62
CA VAL A 385 -2.66 -13.72 14.11
C VAL A 385 -2.40 -15.22 14.03
N VAL A 386 -1.80 -15.68 12.94
CA VAL A 386 -1.27 -17.05 12.77
C VAL A 386 0.15 -16.97 12.23
N THR A 387 1.08 -17.73 12.83
CA THR A 387 2.44 -17.90 12.30
C THR A 387 2.52 -19.17 11.47
N LEU A 388 3.05 -19.05 10.26
CA LEU A 388 3.34 -20.16 9.34
C LEU A 388 4.85 -20.23 9.13
N HIS A 389 5.42 -21.40 9.38
CA HIS A 389 6.85 -21.60 9.21
C HIS A 389 7.20 -21.79 7.74
N THR A 390 8.12 -20.98 7.23
CA THR A 390 8.65 -21.05 5.85
C THR A 390 9.93 -21.89 5.82
N THR A 391 9.91 -23.04 6.50
CA THR A 391 11.03 -23.99 6.55
C THR A 391 10.58 -25.40 6.21
N TRP A 392 11.48 -26.24 5.69
CA TRP A 392 11.22 -27.67 5.45
C TRP A 392 12.42 -28.55 5.82
N PRO A 393 12.22 -29.87 6.00
CA PRO A 393 13.30 -30.78 6.36
C PRO A 393 14.41 -30.83 5.31
N ALA A 394 15.65 -30.56 5.72
CA ALA A 394 16.82 -30.57 4.84
C ALA A 394 17.07 -31.95 4.19
N ALA A 395 16.64 -33.03 4.86
CA ALA A 395 16.74 -34.40 4.37
C ALA A 395 15.93 -34.66 3.08
N GLU A 396 14.91 -33.84 2.77
CA GLU A 396 14.12 -33.94 1.53
C GLU A 396 14.87 -33.37 0.31
N GLY A 397 16.00 -32.69 0.53
CA GLY A 397 16.80 -32.08 -0.52
C GLY A 397 16.03 -31.02 -1.32
N VAL A 398 16.49 -30.78 -2.55
CA VAL A 398 15.91 -29.76 -3.46
C VAL A 398 14.47 -30.10 -3.85
N GLY A 399 14.14 -31.38 -4.00
CA GLY A 399 12.78 -31.82 -4.36
C GLY A 399 11.73 -31.49 -3.30
N GLY A 400 12.13 -31.26 -2.04
CA GLY A 400 11.22 -30.86 -0.96
C GLY A 400 10.70 -29.42 -1.06
N LEU A 401 11.37 -28.54 -1.83
CA LEU A 401 11.00 -27.12 -1.91
C LEU A 401 9.60 -26.91 -2.51
N GLU A 402 9.28 -27.60 -3.61
CA GLU A 402 7.98 -27.48 -4.28
C GLU A 402 6.84 -27.89 -3.33
N ALA A 403 6.96 -29.07 -2.70
CA ALA A 403 5.99 -29.55 -1.72
C ALA A 403 5.89 -28.62 -0.49
N ALA A 404 6.99 -27.99 -0.06
CA ALA A 404 6.99 -27.02 1.03
C ALA A 404 6.22 -25.75 0.68
N VAL A 405 6.39 -25.24 -0.53
CA VAL A 405 5.66 -24.07 -1.05
C VAL A 405 4.17 -24.39 -1.20
N GLU A 406 3.81 -25.54 -1.75
CA GLU A 406 2.42 -25.97 -1.90
C GLU A 406 1.70 -26.11 -0.55
N ARG A 407 2.37 -26.74 0.42
CA ARG A 407 1.85 -26.83 1.79
C ARG A 407 1.67 -25.45 2.42
N LEU A 408 2.66 -24.57 2.30
CA LEU A 408 2.58 -23.21 2.83
C LEU A 408 1.37 -22.45 2.26
N CYS A 409 1.12 -22.58 0.95
CA CYS A 409 -0.04 -21.96 0.30
C CYS A 409 -1.36 -22.55 0.83
N THR A 410 -1.43 -23.87 0.99
CA THR A 410 -2.61 -24.58 1.53
C THR A 410 -2.90 -24.17 2.97
N ASP A 411 -1.86 -24.15 3.82
CA ASP A 411 -1.95 -23.77 5.22
C ASP A 411 -2.35 -22.30 5.38
N ALA A 412 -1.83 -21.41 4.52
CA ALA A 412 -2.24 -20.01 4.49
C ALA A 412 -3.72 -19.85 4.14
N ILE A 413 -4.21 -20.52 3.09
CA ILE A 413 -5.63 -20.49 2.72
C ILE A 413 -6.50 -21.02 3.87
N ALA A 414 -6.10 -22.13 4.49
CA ALA A 414 -6.81 -22.73 5.62
C ALA A 414 -6.84 -21.78 6.83
N ALA A 415 -5.73 -21.13 7.15
CA ALA A 415 -5.64 -20.16 8.25
C ALA A 415 -6.58 -18.96 8.04
N VAL A 416 -6.60 -18.39 6.82
CA VAL A 416 -7.47 -17.26 6.48
C VAL A 416 -8.95 -17.66 6.51
N ARG A 417 -9.30 -18.83 5.95
CA ARG A 417 -10.67 -19.37 6.06
C ARG A 417 -11.08 -19.68 7.49
N GLY A 418 -10.10 -20.01 8.34
CA GLY A 418 -10.28 -20.16 9.79
C GLY A 418 -10.42 -18.83 10.54
N GLY A 419 -10.36 -17.68 9.86
CA GLY A 419 -10.54 -16.35 10.43
C GLY A 419 -9.25 -15.62 10.80
N ALA A 420 -8.07 -16.10 10.38
CA ALA A 420 -6.83 -15.34 10.54
C ALA A 420 -6.84 -14.12 9.61
N SER A 421 -6.61 -12.93 10.16
CA SER A 421 -6.50 -11.67 9.42
C SER A 421 -5.06 -11.15 9.33
N LEU A 422 -4.14 -11.77 10.06
CA LEU A 422 -2.70 -11.48 10.03
C LEU A 422 -1.94 -12.82 9.94
N LEU A 423 -1.17 -13.00 8.88
CA LEU A 423 -0.30 -14.17 8.70
C LEU A 423 1.15 -13.74 8.84
N ILE A 424 1.87 -14.32 9.80
CA ILE A 424 3.32 -14.17 9.93
C ILE A 424 3.98 -15.33 9.18
N LEU A 425 4.64 -15.04 8.06
CA LEU A 425 5.49 -16.00 7.34
C LEU A 425 6.88 -15.93 7.97
N SER A 426 7.31 -17.00 8.63
CA SER A 426 8.51 -16.99 9.47
C SER A 426 9.52 -18.06 9.08
N ASP A 427 10.75 -17.63 8.77
CA ASP A 427 11.90 -18.53 8.60
C ASP A 427 12.67 -18.78 9.90
N ARG A 428 12.15 -18.30 11.06
CA ARG A 428 12.69 -18.72 12.35
C ARG A 428 12.53 -20.24 12.50
N GLY A 429 13.62 -20.89 12.91
CA GLY A 429 13.71 -22.35 13.02
C GLY A 429 14.56 -23.01 11.93
N VAL A 430 15.27 -22.23 11.11
CA VAL A 430 16.38 -22.75 10.28
C VAL A 430 17.49 -23.28 11.19
N ASP A 431 17.90 -24.52 10.94
CA ASP A 431 18.97 -25.22 11.63
C ASP A 431 19.56 -26.32 10.74
N ASN A 432 20.39 -27.20 11.29
CA ASN A 432 21.01 -28.30 10.54
C ASN A 432 20.00 -29.33 9.99
N SER A 433 18.78 -29.34 10.50
CA SER A 433 17.70 -30.27 10.11
C SER A 433 16.62 -29.62 9.24
N ARG A 434 16.50 -28.29 9.27
CA ARG A 434 15.49 -27.52 8.54
C ARG A 434 16.11 -26.39 7.73
N THR A 435 15.81 -26.36 6.44
CA THR A 435 16.22 -25.27 5.53
C THR A 435 15.04 -24.34 5.22
N LEU A 436 15.29 -23.22 4.54
CA LEU A 436 14.36 -22.10 4.35
C LEU A 436 13.76 -22.03 2.95
N VAL A 437 12.47 -21.71 2.86
CA VAL A 437 11.85 -21.23 1.62
C VAL A 437 12.28 -19.79 1.46
N PRO A 438 12.90 -19.39 0.33
CA PRO A 438 13.25 -18.00 0.09
C PRO A 438 12.04 -17.11 0.37
N SER A 439 12.20 -16.15 1.26
CA SER A 439 11.16 -15.27 1.80
C SER A 439 10.37 -14.57 0.71
N LEU A 440 11.04 -14.14 -0.37
CA LEU A 440 10.38 -13.56 -1.53
C LEU A 440 9.49 -14.58 -2.27
N LEU A 441 9.98 -15.81 -2.44
CA LEU A 441 9.19 -16.89 -3.05
C LEU A 441 7.98 -17.21 -2.18
N ALA A 442 8.19 -17.45 -0.88
CA ALA A 442 7.13 -17.73 0.09
C ALA A 442 6.05 -16.64 0.09
N THR A 443 6.47 -15.38 0.11
CA THR A 443 5.56 -14.22 0.09
C THR A 443 4.76 -14.16 -1.20
N ALA A 444 5.43 -14.23 -2.35
CA ALA A 444 4.78 -14.12 -3.65
C ALA A 444 3.79 -15.28 -3.91
N THR A 445 4.17 -16.51 -3.56
CA THR A 445 3.32 -17.69 -3.79
C THR A 445 2.11 -17.68 -2.86
N VAL A 446 2.27 -17.35 -1.58
CA VAL A 446 1.14 -17.20 -0.65
C VAL A 446 0.22 -16.06 -1.10
N HIS A 447 0.78 -14.91 -1.49
CA HIS A 447 0.00 -13.78 -1.99
C HIS A 447 -0.89 -14.19 -3.18
N GLN A 448 -0.31 -14.86 -4.20
CA GLN A 448 -1.04 -15.33 -5.37
C GLN A 448 -2.04 -16.44 -5.04
N ALA A 449 -1.69 -17.38 -4.17
CA ALA A 449 -2.59 -18.45 -3.74
C ALA A 449 -3.84 -17.89 -3.04
N LEU A 450 -3.68 -16.85 -2.20
CA LEU A 450 -4.81 -16.18 -1.55
C LEU A 450 -5.67 -15.39 -2.54
N ILE A 451 -5.07 -14.78 -3.58
CA ILE A 451 -5.82 -14.11 -4.66
C ILE A 451 -6.67 -15.13 -5.42
N ASN A 452 -6.04 -16.21 -5.88
CA ASN A 452 -6.72 -17.27 -6.63
C ASN A 452 -7.82 -17.96 -5.81
N ALA A 453 -7.65 -18.04 -4.48
CA ALA A 453 -8.66 -18.57 -3.57
C ALA A 453 -9.76 -17.55 -3.19
N GLY A 454 -9.67 -16.29 -3.66
CA GLY A 454 -10.64 -15.23 -3.39
C GLY A 454 -10.66 -14.73 -1.94
N VAL A 455 -9.54 -14.84 -1.23
CA VAL A 455 -9.43 -14.52 0.21
C VAL A 455 -8.25 -13.58 0.52
N ARG A 456 -7.55 -13.02 -0.48
CA ARG A 456 -6.41 -12.12 -0.25
C ARG A 456 -6.79 -10.84 0.50
N SER A 457 -7.99 -10.30 0.28
CA SER A 457 -8.53 -9.16 1.01
C SER A 457 -8.77 -9.46 2.51
N HIS A 458 -8.79 -10.73 2.92
CA HIS A 458 -9.16 -11.12 4.28
C HIS A 458 -7.97 -11.15 5.26
N ALA A 459 -6.74 -11.11 4.76
CA ALA A 459 -5.56 -11.15 5.61
C ALA A 459 -4.41 -10.32 5.07
N SER A 460 -3.53 -9.87 5.97
CA SER A 460 -2.26 -9.22 5.65
C SER A 460 -1.08 -10.14 5.93
N LEU A 461 -0.02 -10.02 5.12
CA LEU A 461 1.17 -10.85 5.22
C LEU A 461 2.28 -10.06 5.92
N ILE A 462 2.79 -10.60 7.02
CA ILE A 462 3.96 -10.08 7.73
C ILE A 462 5.10 -11.08 7.53
N VAL A 463 6.23 -10.63 7.01
CA VAL A 463 7.36 -11.50 6.69
C VAL A 463 8.41 -11.36 7.78
N GLU A 464 8.56 -12.37 8.63
CA GLU A 464 9.67 -12.46 9.58
C GLU A 464 10.79 -13.27 8.93
N THR A 465 11.81 -12.58 8.42
CA THR A 465 12.86 -13.22 7.63
C THR A 465 14.28 -12.88 8.05
N GLY A 466 15.13 -13.90 7.95
CA GLY A 466 16.58 -13.77 8.06
C GLY A 466 17.25 -13.31 6.77
N GLU A 467 16.60 -13.34 5.60
CA GLU A 467 17.24 -12.97 4.33
C GLU A 467 17.28 -11.46 4.08
N ALA A 468 16.24 -10.72 4.50
CA ALA A 468 16.10 -9.29 4.22
C ALA A 468 17.07 -8.46 5.06
N ARG A 469 17.81 -7.55 4.42
CA ARG A 469 18.86 -6.74 5.07
C ARG A 469 19.18 -5.41 4.38
N ASP A 470 18.78 -5.23 3.13
CA ASP A 470 18.90 -3.96 2.41
C ASP A 470 17.53 -3.40 1.98
N VAL A 471 17.56 -2.19 1.41
CA VAL A 471 16.37 -1.49 0.94
C VAL A 471 15.67 -2.24 -0.19
N HIS A 472 16.42 -2.89 -1.08
CA HIS A 472 15.87 -3.60 -2.23
C HIS A 472 15.12 -4.88 -1.81
N HIS A 473 15.63 -5.62 -0.82
CA HIS A 473 14.98 -6.79 -0.25
C HIS A 473 13.63 -6.41 0.37
N LEU A 474 13.61 -5.33 1.16
CA LEU A 474 12.38 -4.79 1.75
C LEU A 474 11.38 -4.34 0.69
N ALA A 475 11.83 -3.55 -0.29
CA ALA A 475 10.99 -3.06 -1.38
C ALA A 475 10.37 -4.20 -2.20
N THR A 476 11.16 -5.25 -2.47
CA THR A 476 10.69 -6.41 -3.24
C THR A 476 9.69 -7.23 -2.43
N LEU A 477 9.93 -7.49 -1.14
CA LEU A 477 8.95 -8.18 -0.29
C LEU A 477 7.61 -7.43 -0.24
N VAL A 478 7.65 -6.10 -0.04
CA VAL A 478 6.44 -5.26 -0.04
C VAL A 478 5.75 -5.30 -1.40
N GLY A 479 6.51 -5.09 -2.49
CA GLY A 479 6.00 -5.08 -3.86
C GLY A 479 5.35 -6.41 -4.30
N TYR A 480 5.78 -7.54 -3.72
CA TYR A 480 5.24 -8.87 -3.99
C TYR A 480 4.22 -9.36 -2.95
N GLY A 481 3.80 -8.50 -2.01
CA GLY A 481 2.58 -8.72 -1.23
C GLY A 481 2.71 -8.69 0.28
N ALA A 482 3.91 -8.45 0.82
CA ALA A 482 4.09 -8.22 2.24
C ALA A 482 3.49 -6.87 2.65
N SER A 483 2.70 -6.86 3.72
CA SER A 483 2.26 -5.63 4.39
C SER A 483 3.35 -5.09 5.31
N ALA A 484 4.20 -5.96 5.85
CA ALA A 484 5.35 -5.57 6.66
C ALA A 484 6.42 -6.67 6.68
N VAL A 485 7.64 -6.29 7.02
CA VAL A 485 8.82 -7.15 7.06
C VAL A 485 9.57 -6.91 8.38
N ASN A 486 9.86 -7.98 9.10
CA ASN A 486 10.79 -7.99 10.22
C ASN A 486 12.11 -8.67 9.78
N PRO A 487 13.17 -7.89 9.50
CA PRO A 487 14.49 -8.42 9.13
C PRO A 487 15.26 -8.89 10.36
N TRP A 488 14.78 -9.96 11.02
CA TRP A 488 15.21 -10.32 12.38
C TRP A 488 16.71 -10.63 12.49
N LEU A 489 17.29 -11.31 11.48
CA LEU A 489 18.71 -11.68 11.50
C LEU A 489 19.61 -10.46 11.25
N ALA A 490 19.15 -9.52 10.40
CA ALA A 490 19.81 -8.26 10.19
C ALA A 490 19.86 -7.45 11.50
N LEU A 491 18.72 -7.33 12.20
CA LEU A 491 18.64 -6.65 13.50
C LEU A 491 19.53 -7.33 14.56
N GLN A 492 19.53 -8.67 14.60
CA GLN A 492 20.38 -9.43 15.51
C GLN A 492 21.88 -9.25 15.19
N THR A 493 22.23 -9.15 13.91
CA THR A 493 23.60 -8.87 13.47
C THR A 493 24.07 -7.48 13.92
N VAL A 494 23.21 -6.46 13.80
CA VAL A 494 23.52 -5.12 14.34
C VAL A 494 23.74 -5.17 15.85
N ALA A 495 22.86 -5.86 16.59
CA ALA A 495 22.98 -5.96 18.05
C ALA A 495 24.32 -6.57 18.47
N ASP A 496 24.76 -7.64 17.78
CA ASP A 496 26.06 -8.29 18.01
C ASP A 496 27.26 -7.39 17.68
N GLU A 497 27.19 -6.63 16.56
CA GLU A 497 28.24 -5.67 16.20
C GLU A 497 28.35 -4.51 17.21
N VAL A 498 27.22 -4.02 17.70
CA VAL A 498 27.16 -2.94 18.71
C VAL A 498 27.75 -3.41 20.04
N GLU A 499 27.35 -4.61 20.51
CA GLU A 499 27.88 -5.21 21.73
C GLU A 499 29.38 -5.48 21.62
N SER A 500 29.83 -6.04 20.49
CA SER A 500 31.25 -6.29 20.20
C SER A 500 32.08 -5.00 20.11
N ALA A 501 31.47 -3.89 19.69
CA ALA A 501 32.09 -2.57 19.64
C ALA A 501 32.06 -1.83 21.01
N GLY A 502 31.41 -2.41 22.03
CA GLY A 502 31.26 -1.81 23.36
C GLY A 502 30.42 -0.54 23.38
N ARG A 503 29.42 -0.43 22.49
CA ARG A 503 28.55 0.74 22.34
C ARG A 503 27.18 0.58 22.98
#